data_AF-A0A7Y3V4Z9-F1
#
_entry.id   AF-A0A7Y3V4Z9-F1
#
_cell.length_a   1.000
_cell.length_b   1.000
_cell.length_c   1.000
_cell.angle_alpha   90.00
_cell.angle_beta   90.00
_cell.angle_gamma   90.00
#
_symmetry.space_group_name_H-M   'P 1'
#
loop_
_entity.id
_entity.type
_entity.pdbx_description
1 polymer ?
#
loop_
_entity_poly.entity_id
_entity_poly.type
_entity_poly.pdbx_seq_one_letter_code
_entity_poly.pdbx_strand_id
1 'polypeptide(L)'
;MKTINLCVIILITLSLNLAFKSIKAQWLPSGTSIYLDPNNYDKVGIGTSNPQAPLHIIGDGLANAQGWNKAIILDKNAALY
;
A
#
# COMPACT_ATOMS: atom_id res chain seq x y z
N MET A 1 -46.22 -17.33 8.11
CA MET A 1 -45.03 -16.65 7.54
C MET A 1 -44.74 -17.24 6.16
N LYS A 2 -44.32 -16.43 5.18
CA LYS A 2 -43.84 -16.95 3.88
C LYS A 2 -42.42 -17.47 4.08
N THR A 3 -42.17 -18.74 3.77
CA THR A 3 -40.82 -19.32 3.80
C THR A 3 -39.99 -18.79 2.62
N ILE A 4 -38.73 -18.47 2.88
CA ILE A 4 -37.79 -18.05 1.83
C ILE A 4 -37.27 -19.30 1.13
N ASN A 5 -37.30 -19.31 -0.22
CA ASN A 5 -36.87 -20.44 -1.02
C ASN A 5 -35.34 -20.65 -0.90
N LEU A 6 -34.90 -21.91 -0.80
CA LEU A 6 -33.50 -22.31 -0.73
C LEU A 6 -32.64 -21.68 -1.85
N CYS A 7 -33.16 -21.57 -3.07
CA CYS A 7 -32.47 -20.92 -4.18
C CYS A 7 -32.18 -19.43 -3.90
N VAL A 8 -33.08 -18.72 -3.22
CA VAL A 8 -32.89 -17.31 -2.85
C VAL A 8 -31.77 -17.17 -1.83
N ILE A 9 -31.68 -18.10 -0.87
CA ILE A 9 -30.59 -18.13 0.12
C ILE A 9 -29.23 -18.35 -0.57
N ILE A 10 -29.16 -19.32 -1.50
CA ILE A 10 -27.93 -19.62 -2.26
C ILE A 10 -27.49 -18.44 -3.14
N LEU A 11 -28.45 -17.76 -3.79
CA LEU A 11 -28.16 -16.57 -4.61
C LEU A 11 -27.63 -15.40 -3.76
N ILE A 12 -28.19 -15.17 -2.56
CA ILE A 12 -27.70 -14.16 -1.62
C ILE A 12 -26.28 -14.49 -1.16
N THR A 13 -26.00 -15.71 -0.68
CA THR A 13 -24.66 -16.05 -0.21
C THR A 13 -23.60 -16.01 -1.32
N LEU A 14 -23.93 -16.46 -2.53
CA LEU A 14 -23.01 -16.41 -3.67
C LEU A 14 -22.73 -14.97 -4.12
N SER A 15 -23.75 -14.10 -4.16
CA SER A 15 -23.58 -12.69 -4.53
C SER A 15 -22.77 -11.88 -3.50
N LEU A 16 -22.95 -12.14 -2.19
CA LEU A 16 -22.12 -11.53 -1.15
C LEU A 16 -20.63 -11.89 -1.33
N ASN A 17 -20.32 -13.15 -1.65
CA ASN A 17 -18.93 -13.58 -1.90
C ASN A 17 -18.28 -12.89 -3.11
N LEU A 18 -19.07 -12.49 -4.12
CA LEU A 18 -18.57 -11.73 -5.27
C LEU A 18 -18.44 -10.22 -4.97
N ALA A 19 -19.32 -9.66 -4.14
CA ALA A 19 -19.36 -8.22 -3.85
C ALA A 19 -18.12 -7.68 -3.10
N PHE A 20 -17.39 -8.53 -2.36
CA PHE A 20 -16.16 -8.13 -1.66
C PHE A 20 -14.89 -8.17 -2.52
N LYS A 21 -14.98 -8.55 -3.80
CA LYS A 21 -13.80 -8.88 -4.61
C LYS A 21 -13.25 -7.70 -5.44
N SER A 22 -12.81 -6.63 -4.78
CA SER A 22 -11.68 -5.77 -5.24
C SER A 22 -11.41 -4.55 -4.33
N ILE A 23 -10.75 -4.75 -3.18
CA ILE A 23 -9.98 -3.65 -2.56
C ILE A 23 -8.65 -3.54 -3.33
N LYS A 24 -8.62 -2.74 -4.40
CA LYS A 24 -7.34 -2.32 -5.01
C LYS A 24 -6.76 -1.19 -4.16
N ALA A 25 -6.10 -1.55 -3.06
CA ALA A 25 -5.05 -0.68 -2.55
C ALA A 25 -4.02 -0.53 -3.69
N GLN A 26 -3.73 0.71 -4.11
CA GLN A 26 -2.72 0.98 -5.15
C GLN A 26 -1.33 0.44 -4.72
N TRP A 27 -1.13 0.34 -3.41
CA TRP A 27 0.02 -0.27 -2.76
C TRP A 27 -0.42 -1.56 -2.07
N LEU A 28 -0.34 -2.69 -2.78
CA LEU A 28 -0.44 -4.00 -2.15
C LEU A 28 0.85 -4.27 -1.33
N PRO A 29 0.77 -4.91 -0.14
CA PRO A 29 1.93 -5.43 0.58
C PRO A 29 2.55 -6.64 -0.16
N SER A 30 3.12 -6.42 -1.35
CA SER A 30 3.60 -7.48 -2.25
C SER A 30 4.92 -7.14 -2.93
N GLY A 31 5.93 -7.98 -2.70
CA GLY A 31 7.29 -7.79 -3.21
C GLY A 31 8.06 -6.71 -2.45
N THR A 32 9.32 -6.53 -2.81
CA THR A 32 10.17 -5.48 -2.23
C THR A 32 10.04 -4.13 -2.93
N SER A 33 9.56 -4.07 -4.18
CA SER A 33 9.59 -2.86 -5.00
C SER A 33 9.00 -1.64 -4.29
N ILE A 34 7.73 -1.70 -3.88
CA ILE A 34 7.09 -0.72 -2.99
C ILE A 34 6.16 -1.50 -2.05
N TYR A 35 6.29 -1.24 -0.75
CA TYR A 35 5.65 -1.98 0.33
C TYR A 35 4.96 -1.01 1.29
N LEU A 36 3.72 -1.32 1.68
CA LEU A 36 3.01 -0.64 2.76
C LEU A 36 2.92 -1.62 3.93
N ASP A 37 3.31 -1.20 5.13
CA ASP A 37 3.23 -2.08 6.31
C ASP A 37 1.75 -2.38 6.64
N PRO A 38 1.29 -3.64 6.52
CA PRO A 38 -0.11 -4.00 6.71
C PRO A 38 -0.57 -3.89 8.17
N ASN A 39 0.36 -3.76 9.12
CA ASN A 39 0.07 -3.55 10.54
C ASN A 39 0.16 -2.07 10.93
N ASN A 40 0.80 -1.23 10.10
CA ASN A 40 0.97 0.19 10.33
C ASN A 40 1.04 0.97 9.00
N TYR A 41 -0.10 1.48 8.57
CA TYR A 41 -0.25 2.20 7.31
C TYR A 41 0.49 3.56 7.24
N ASP A 42 1.15 4.01 8.31
CA ASP A 42 1.96 5.24 8.34
C ASP A 42 3.38 5.02 7.77
N LYS A 43 3.72 3.81 7.31
CA LYS A 43 5.07 3.45 6.85
C LYS A 43 5.10 2.87 5.44
N VAL A 44 5.93 3.48 4.58
CA VAL A 44 6.21 3.00 3.21
C VAL A 44 7.67 2.52 3.10
N GLY A 45 7.84 1.27 2.67
CA GLY A 45 9.10 0.68 2.25
C GLY A 45 9.29 0.74 0.73
N ILE A 46 10.51 1.00 0.27
CA ILE A 46 10.92 0.82 -1.14
C ILE A 46 12.18 -0.05 -1.13
N GLY A 47 12.18 -1.14 -1.89
CA GLY A 47 13.20 -2.19 -1.79
C GLY A 47 13.20 -3.00 -0.47
N THR A 48 12.25 -2.76 0.44
CA THR A 48 12.20 -3.39 1.77
C THR A 48 10.77 -3.64 2.25
N SER A 49 10.56 -4.79 2.91
CA SER A 49 9.29 -5.17 3.55
C SER A 49 9.27 -4.92 5.07
N ASN A 50 10.29 -4.25 5.63
CA ASN A 50 10.36 -3.97 7.07
C ASN A 50 10.78 -2.50 7.33
N PRO A 51 9.90 -1.51 7.06
CA PRO A 51 10.21 -0.09 7.23
C PRO A 51 10.42 0.30 8.70
N GLN A 52 11.60 0.83 9.01
CA GLN A 52 11.94 1.30 10.37
C GLN A 52 11.62 2.79 10.59
N ALA A 53 11.32 3.53 9.51
CA ALA A 53 10.90 4.93 9.51
C ALA A 53 9.63 5.08 8.62
N PRO A 54 8.90 6.21 8.68
CA PRO A 54 7.73 6.46 7.82
C PRO A 54 8.01 6.32 6.31
N LEU A 55 9.25 6.60 5.89
CA LEU A 55 9.77 6.24 4.57
C LEU A 55 11.11 5.52 4.75
N HIS A 56 11.25 4.29 4.26
CA HIS A 56 12.48 3.50 4.32
C HIS A 56 12.82 2.92 2.94
N ILE A 57 14.00 3.24 2.40
CA ILE A 57 14.42 2.84 1.06
C ILE A 57 15.71 2.01 1.17
N ILE A 58 15.73 0.80 0.58
CA ILE A 58 16.91 -0.06 0.48
C ILE A 58 17.20 -0.36 -1.00
N GLY A 59 18.37 0.04 -1.48
CA GLY A 59 18.83 -0.21 -2.85
C GLY A 59 19.83 0.84 -3.35
N ASP A 60 20.45 0.58 -4.50
CA ASP A 60 21.57 1.38 -5.03
C ASP A 60 21.20 2.84 -5.36
N GLY A 61 19.91 3.15 -5.48
CA GLY A 61 19.37 4.49 -5.75
C GLY A 61 19.64 5.56 -4.68
N LEU A 62 20.23 5.19 -3.53
CA LEU A 62 20.69 6.14 -2.51
C LEU A 62 22.22 6.15 -2.30
N ALA A 63 22.97 5.22 -2.91
CA ALA A 63 24.35 4.92 -2.50
C ALA A 63 25.46 5.62 -3.29
N ASN A 64 25.17 6.17 -4.49
CA ASN A 64 26.21 6.61 -5.43
C ASN A 64 26.06 8.06 -5.95
N ALA A 65 26.05 9.03 -5.04
CA ALA A 65 26.87 10.24 -5.23
C ALA A 65 27.10 10.96 -3.90
N GLN A 66 28.35 11.36 -3.62
CA GLN A 66 28.71 12.24 -2.49
C GLN A 66 28.42 13.74 -2.81
N GLY A 67 27.29 13.98 -3.48
CA GLY A 67 26.81 15.29 -3.91
C GLY A 67 25.32 15.16 -4.20
N TRP A 68 24.58 16.27 -4.13
CA TRP A 68 23.11 16.31 -4.13
C TRP A 68 22.47 15.56 -5.32
N ASN A 69 22.26 14.26 -5.13
CA ASN A 69 21.70 13.36 -6.12
C ASN A 69 20.18 13.52 -6.08
N LYS A 70 19.62 14.11 -7.14
CA LYS A 70 18.26 14.69 -7.13
C LYS A 70 17.16 13.64 -7.31
N ALA A 71 17.25 12.51 -6.60
CA ALA A 71 16.25 11.45 -6.58
C ALA A 71 15.05 11.78 -5.68
N ILE A 72 15.25 12.61 -4.65
CA ILE A 72 14.17 13.11 -3.78
C ILE A 72 14.16 14.64 -3.86
N ILE A 73 13.18 15.20 -4.57
CA ILE A 73 12.89 16.63 -4.50
C ILE A 73 12.11 16.87 -3.20
N LEU A 74 12.85 17.09 -2.11
CA LEU A 74 12.27 17.75 -0.95
C LEU A 74 11.97 19.18 -1.39
N ASP A 75 10.70 19.50 -1.61
CA ASP A 75 10.26 20.87 -1.82
C ASP A 75 10.57 21.66 -0.55
N LYS A 76 11.71 22.35 -0.57
CA LYS A 76 12.02 23.40 0.38
C LYS A 76 11.18 24.61 0.01
N ASN A 77 9.89 24.54 0.35
CA ASN A 77 9.11 25.68 0.81
C ASN A 77 9.66 26.17 2.18
N ALA A 78 10.98 26.31 2.25
CA ALA A 78 11.67 27.16 3.20
C ALA A 78 11.40 28.60 2.74
N ALA A 79 10.23 29.12 3.11
CA ALA A 79 10.03 30.55 3.17
C ALA A 79 11.09 31.11 4.12
N LEU A 80 12.13 31.75 3.57
CA LEU A 80 13.24 32.33 4.30
C LEU A 80 12.87 33.74 4.79
N TYR A 81 11.96 33.83 5.76
CA TYR A 81 11.67 35.03 6.54
C TYR A 81 11.39 34.66 8.00
#